data_AF-A0A5D2FZV7-F1
#
_entry.id   AF-A0A5D2FZV7-F1
#
_cell.length_a   1.000
_cell.length_b   1.000
_cell.length_c   1.000
_cell.angle_alpha   90.00
_cell.angle_beta   90.00
_cell.angle_gamma   90.00
#
_symmetry.space_group_name_H-M   'P 1'
#
loop_
_entity.id
_entity.type
_entity.pdbx_description
1 polymer ?
#
loop_
_entity_poly.entity_id
_entity_poly.type
_entity_poly.pdbx_seq_one_letter_code
_entity_poly.pdbx_strand_id
1 'polypeptide(L)'
;MSALLFTKSTLTRSKDEVYVAAVALRATKGPAQLLMSTAYSLSVWDLQHFMVIIKPSSPLLSQAIVFDFQPEDPENIYTALAALSGRAVPGS
;
A
#
# COMPACT_ATOMS: atom_id res chain seq x y z
N MET A 1 36.14 -40.85 20.80
CA MET A 1 36.21 -40.03 19.58
C MET A 1 34.77 -39.79 19.11
N SER A 2 34.08 -38.78 19.64
CA SER A 2 32.71 -38.44 19.22
C SER A 2 32.77 -37.55 17.99
N ALA A 3 32.27 -38.04 16.86
CA ALA A 3 32.09 -37.23 15.66
C ALA A 3 30.83 -36.36 15.85
N LEU A 4 31.02 -35.05 15.93
CA LEU A 4 29.95 -34.08 15.77
C LEU A 4 29.47 -34.13 14.33
N LEU A 5 28.33 -34.77 14.10
CA LEU A 5 27.59 -34.66 12.85
C LEU A 5 27.08 -33.23 12.74
N PHE A 6 27.80 -32.41 11.97
CA PHE A 6 27.28 -31.16 11.46
C PHE A 6 26.20 -31.48 10.42
N THR A 7 24.96 -31.64 10.89
CA THR A 7 23.80 -31.55 10.02
C THR A 7 23.81 -30.13 9.43
N LYS A 8 24.10 -30.05 8.13
CA LYS A 8 23.92 -28.84 7.34
C LYS A 8 22.43 -28.51 7.40
N SER A 9 22.06 -27.67 8.37
CA SER A 9 20.77 -27.00 8.38
C SER A 9 20.72 -26.20 7.09
N THR A 10 20.05 -26.74 6.08
CA THR A 10 19.55 -25.92 4.98
C THR A 10 18.45 -25.06 5.62
N LEU A 11 18.86 -24.02 6.31
CA LEU A 11 17.97 -22.96 6.75
C LEU A 11 17.47 -22.33 5.45
N THR A 12 16.35 -22.82 4.94
CA THR A 12 15.55 -22.03 4.02
C THR A 12 15.20 -20.80 4.83
N ARG A 13 16.00 -19.73 4.70
CA ARG A 13 15.62 -18.41 5.19
C ARG A 13 14.31 -18.15 4.48
N SER A 14 13.19 -18.38 5.17
CA SER A 14 11.89 -18.09 4.60
C SER A 14 11.95 -16.60 4.26
N LYS A 15 11.75 -16.28 2.99
CA LYS A 15 11.80 -14.89 2.52
C LYS A 15 10.44 -14.27 2.79
N ASP A 16 10.44 -13.00 3.16
CA ASP A 16 9.19 -12.27 3.27
C ASP A 16 8.51 -12.21 1.90
N GLU A 17 7.19 -12.35 1.89
CA GLU A 17 6.38 -12.26 0.68
C GLU A 17 5.89 -10.82 0.54
N VAL A 18 6.10 -10.21 -0.62
CA VAL A 18 5.67 -8.84 -0.91
C VAL A 18 4.55 -8.88 -1.93
N TYR A 19 3.42 -8.30 -1.57
CA TYR A 19 2.24 -8.15 -2.41
C TYR A 19 1.97 -6.69 -2.69
N VAL A 20 1.39 -6.40 -3.84
CA VAL A 20 0.86 -5.08 -4.18
C VAL A 20 -0.64 -5.23 -4.38
N ALA A 21 -1.42 -4.52 -3.59
CA ALA A 21 -2.87 -4.44 -3.77
C ALA A 21 -3.21 -3.12 -4.45
N ALA A 22 -4.19 -3.16 -5.34
CA ALA A 22 -4.72 -2.00 -6.02
C ALA A 22 -6.20 -1.83 -5.65
N VAL A 23 -6.58 -0.62 -5.25
CA VAL A 23 -7.97 -0.25 -4.94
C VAL A 23 -8.33 1.02 -5.67
N ALA A 24 -9.60 1.25 -5.98
CA ALA A 24 -10.03 2.53 -6.55
C ALA A 24 -9.61 3.66 -5.60
N LEU A 25 -8.92 4.68 -6.13
CA LEU A 25 -8.49 5.84 -5.35
C LEU A 25 -9.71 6.56 -4.77
N ARG A 26 -9.71 6.87 -3.47
CA ARG A 26 -10.84 7.53 -2.78
C ARG A 26 -10.34 8.74 -2.03
N ALA A 27 -11.14 9.81 -1.99
CA ALA A 27 -10.92 10.94 -1.10
C ALA A 27 -11.67 10.75 0.22
N THR A 28 -11.18 11.40 1.28
CA THR A 28 -11.85 11.45 2.58
C THR A 28 -13.16 12.23 2.50
N LYS A 29 -14.03 12.08 3.51
CA LYS A 29 -15.33 12.76 3.55
C LYS A 29 -15.13 14.28 3.49
N GLY A 30 -15.90 14.95 2.64
CA GLY A 30 -15.82 16.41 2.47
C GLY A 30 -15.86 16.85 1.01
N PRO A 31 -15.47 18.09 0.70
CA PRO A 31 -15.47 18.62 -0.67
C PRO A 31 -14.60 17.82 -1.65
N ALA A 32 -13.46 17.29 -1.18
CA ALA A 32 -12.59 16.41 -1.97
C ALA A 32 -13.30 15.14 -2.45
N GLN A 33 -14.22 14.58 -1.64
CA GLN A 33 -15.03 13.42 -2.00
C GLN A 33 -15.93 13.69 -3.22
N LEU A 34 -16.53 14.88 -3.28
CA LEU A 34 -17.44 15.26 -4.38
C LEU A 34 -16.70 15.37 -5.71
N LEU A 35 -15.47 15.89 -5.69
CA LEU A 35 -14.63 15.95 -6.89
C LEU A 35 -14.25 14.54 -7.36
N MET A 36 -13.77 13.69 -6.45
CA MET A 36 -13.41 12.32 -6.79
C MET A 36 -14.61 11.51 -7.28
N SER A 37 -15.77 11.62 -6.64
CA SER A 37 -16.98 10.88 -7.06
C SER A 37 -17.47 11.33 -8.43
N THR A 38 -17.38 12.64 -8.73
CA THR A 38 -17.71 13.19 -10.06
C THR A 38 -16.74 12.68 -11.12
N ALA A 39 -15.44 12.68 -10.82
CA ALA A 39 -14.39 12.15 -11.70
C ALA A 39 -14.64 10.68 -12.13
N TYR A 40 -14.97 9.81 -11.16
CA TYR A 40 -15.32 8.41 -11.45
C TYR A 40 -16.66 8.26 -12.18
N SER A 41 -17.68 9.04 -11.79
CA SER A 41 -19.02 8.95 -12.41
C SER A 41 -19.00 9.32 -13.88
N LEU A 42 -18.11 10.25 -14.26
CA LEU A 42 -17.90 10.66 -15.64
C LEU A 42 -16.96 9.71 -16.41
N SER A 43 -16.42 8.67 -15.77
CA SER A 43 -15.45 7.72 -16.34
C SER A 43 -14.20 8.40 -16.93
N VAL A 44 -13.87 9.60 -16.43
CA VAL A 44 -12.75 10.41 -16.95
C VAL A 44 -11.41 9.94 -16.39
N TRP A 45 -11.43 9.30 -15.22
CA TRP A 45 -10.24 8.90 -14.49
C TRP A 45 -10.39 7.51 -13.88
N ASP A 46 -9.57 6.56 -14.33
CA ASP A 46 -9.40 5.23 -13.73
C ASP A 46 -8.12 5.21 -12.87
N LEU A 47 -8.15 5.95 -11.76
CA LEU A 47 -7.02 6.04 -10.85
C LEU A 47 -7.08 4.92 -9.81
N GLN A 48 -5.96 4.20 -9.67
CA GLN A 48 -5.80 3.16 -8.67
C GLN A 48 -4.82 3.63 -7.60
N HIS A 49 -5.16 3.32 -6.36
CA HIS A 49 -4.34 3.50 -5.19
C HIS A 49 -3.64 2.18 -4.89
N PHE A 50 -2.32 2.22 -4.78
CA PHE A 50 -1.49 1.04 -4.59
C PHE A 50 -0.96 1.01 -3.16
N MET A 51 -1.13 -0.13 -2.50
CA MET A 51 -0.56 -0.40 -1.19
C MET A 51 0.34 -1.64 -1.24
N VAL A 52 1.42 -1.61 -0.48
CA VAL A 52 2.39 -2.71 -0.40
C VAL A 52 2.12 -3.49 0.88
N ILE A 53 1.87 -4.79 0.75
CA ILE A 53 1.60 -5.69 1.86
C ILE A 53 2.78 -6.65 1.98
N ILE A 54 3.48 -6.60 3.09
CA ILE A 54 4.56 -7.53 3.42
C ILE A 54 4.00 -8.57 4.39
N LYS A 55 4.04 -9.83 3.97
CA LYS A 55 3.77 -10.97 4.84
C LYS A 55 5.11 -11.51 5.35
N PRO A 56 5.42 -11.33 6.64
CA PRO A 56 6.65 -11.81 7.21
C PRO A 56 6.73 -13.32 7.12
N SER A 57 7.93 -13.81 6.92
CA SER A 57 8.20 -15.24 6.75
C SER A 57 8.31 -15.99 8.08
N SER A 58 8.37 -15.26 9.19
CA SER A 58 8.46 -15.79 10.54
C SER A 58 7.07 -16.21 11.04
N PRO A 59 6.88 -17.49 11.41
CA PRO A 59 5.61 -17.97 11.95
C PRO A 59 5.26 -17.38 13.33
N LEU A 60 6.20 -16.68 13.97
CA LEU A 60 5.95 -15.94 15.22
C LEU A 60 5.25 -14.59 14.97
N LEU A 61 5.28 -14.09 13.73
CA LEU A 61 4.64 -12.84 13.32
C LEU A 61 3.40 -13.17 12.49
N SER A 62 2.28 -13.47 13.15
CA SER A 62 0.97 -13.67 12.48
C SER A 62 0.33 -12.38 11.94
N GLN A 63 1.12 -11.33 11.71
CA GLN A 63 0.66 -10.01 11.29
C GLN A 63 1.28 -9.66 9.94
N ALA A 64 0.47 -9.10 9.04
CA ALA A 64 0.96 -8.48 7.81
C ALA A 64 1.32 -7.01 8.08
N ILE A 65 2.36 -6.52 7.42
CA ILE A 65 2.76 -5.11 7.45
C ILE A 65 2.21 -4.46 6.18
N VAL A 66 1.49 -3.36 6.30
CA VAL A 66 0.96 -2.61 5.16
C VAL A 66 1.64 -1.25 5.10
N PHE A 67 2.22 -0.95 3.96
CA PHE A 67 2.70 0.38 3.61
C PHE A 67 1.72 0.98 2.63
N ASP A 68 1.21 2.15 3.01
CA ASP A 68 0.25 2.88 2.23
C ASP A 68 0.55 4.38 2.29
N PHE A 69 0.39 5.07 1.17
CA PHE A 69 0.58 6.52 1.10
C PHE A 69 -0.64 7.24 1.68
N GLN A 70 -0.42 8.13 2.65
CA GLN A 70 -1.44 8.98 3.24
C GLN A 70 -1.12 10.45 2.94
N PRO A 71 -2.01 11.18 2.23
CA PRO A 71 -1.85 12.62 2.00
C PRO A 71 -1.76 13.40 3.32
N GLU A 72 -0.96 14.47 3.36
CA GLU A 72 -0.82 15.34 4.53
C GLU A 72 -2.15 16.03 4.90
N ASP A 73 -2.91 16.47 3.89
CA ASP A 73 -4.21 17.12 4.05
C ASP A 73 -5.24 16.47 3.10
N PRO A 74 -5.87 15.36 3.50
CA PRO A 74 -6.72 14.58 2.61
C PRO A 74 -8.09 15.23 2.34
N GLU A 75 -8.55 16.13 3.22
CA GLU A 75 -9.85 16.83 3.07
C GLU A 75 -9.77 18.03 2.13
N ASN A 76 -8.55 18.51 1.88
CA ASN A 76 -8.30 19.64 1.02
C ASN A 76 -8.58 19.34 -0.46
N ILE A 77 -9.37 20.21 -1.07
CA ILE A 77 -9.80 20.08 -2.46
C ILE A 77 -8.60 20.13 -3.44
N TYR A 78 -7.54 20.85 -3.09
CA TYR A 78 -6.33 20.94 -3.90
C TYR A 78 -5.56 19.62 -3.92
N THR A 79 -5.62 18.82 -2.84
CA THR A 79 -5.07 17.46 -2.79
C THR A 79 -5.76 16.57 -3.80
N ALA A 80 -7.10 16.61 -3.86
CA ALA A 80 -7.87 15.85 -4.85
C ALA A 80 -7.59 16.31 -6.29
N LEU A 81 -7.52 17.63 -6.53
CA LEU A 81 -7.19 18.17 -7.86
C LEU A 81 -5.77 17.79 -8.30
N ALA A 82 -4.80 17.81 -7.38
CA ALA A 82 -3.44 17.37 -7.67
C ALA A 82 -3.41 15.88 -8.04
N ALA A 83 -4.08 15.02 -7.28
CA ALA A 83 -4.19 13.59 -7.57
C ALA A 83 -4.85 13.33 -8.94
N LEU A 84 -5.98 13.97 -9.22
CA LEU A 84 -6.70 13.83 -10.50
C LEU A 84 -5.90 14.36 -11.70
N SER A 85 -5.05 15.36 -11.49
CA SER A 85 -4.16 15.92 -12.53
C SER A 85 -2.84 15.17 -12.67
N GLY A 86 -2.63 14.07 -11.94
CA GLY A 86 -1.38 13.30 -11.96
C GLY A 86 -0.18 14.07 -11.38
N ARG A 87 -0.43 15.11 -10.59
CA ARG A 87 0.61 15.88 -9.90
C ARG A 87 0.99 15.19 -8.59
N ALA A 88 2.20 15.48 -8.12
CA ALA A 88 2.66 15.01 -6.82
C ALA A 88 1.77 15.56 -5.69
N VAL A 89 1.42 14.67 -4.77
CA VAL A 89 0.65 14.98 -3.55
C VAL A 89 1.61 14.83 -2.36
N PRO A 90 1.70 15.82 -1.46
CA PRO A 90 2.50 15.69 -0.24
C PRO A 90 1.83 14.71 0.73
N GLY A 91 2.63 13.89 1.39
CA GLY A 91 2.16 12.86 2.32
C GLY A 91 3.28 11.91 2.74
N SER A 92 2.90 10.88 3.49
CA SER A 92 3.79 9.84 4.04
C SER A 92 3.22 8.45 3.85
#